data_AF-A0A6B2UU09-F1
#
_entry.id   AF-A0A6B2UU09-F1
#
_cell.length_a   1.000
_cell.length_b   1.000
_cell.length_c   1.000
_cell.angle_alpha   90.00
_cell.angle_beta   90.00
_cell.angle_gamma   90.00
#
_symmetry.space_group_name_H-M   'P 1'
#
loop_
_entity.id
_entity.type
_entity.pdbx_description
1 polymer ?
#
loop_
_entity_poly.entity_id
_entity_poly.type
_entity_poly.pdbx_seq_one_letter_code
_entity_poly.pdbx_strand_id
1 'polypeptide(L)'
;AALTPAAAQAAPPAPVPASAEAPAAASAAAATFTDDFDGPAGAGVDGSKWLTETGDNVNNHERQYYTSGTSNAALDGQGHLVITAKKENPGNYNCWYGRCEYTSARLNTSG
;
A
#
# COMPACT_ATOMS: atom_id res chain seq x y z
N ALA A 1 -22.97 8.01 90.66
CA ALA A 1 -21.80 7.82 89.77
C ALA A 1 -22.25 8.17 88.36
N ALA A 2 -21.66 9.19 87.75
CA ALA A 2 -21.97 9.63 86.39
C ALA A 2 -21.08 8.88 85.40
N LEU A 3 -21.66 8.33 84.33
CA LEU A 3 -20.94 7.73 83.21
C LEU A 3 -21.04 8.68 82.00
N THR A 4 -19.88 9.12 81.52
CA THR A 4 -19.68 9.92 80.31
C THR A 4 -19.96 9.09 79.05
N PRO A 5 -20.47 9.69 77.96
CA PRO A 5 -20.54 9.01 76.67
C PRO A 5 -19.20 9.09 75.95
N ALA A 6 -18.76 7.97 75.35
CA ALA A 6 -17.63 7.94 74.41
C ALA A 6 -18.16 8.23 73.00
N ALA A 7 -17.63 9.28 72.36
CA ALA A 7 -17.93 9.62 70.98
C ALA A 7 -17.17 8.68 70.02
N ALA A 8 -17.89 8.02 69.11
CA ALA A 8 -17.30 7.27 68.00
C ALA A 8 -16.91 8.25 66.87
N GLN A 9 -15.64 8.24 66.46
CA GLN A 9 -15.17 8.99 65.29
C GLN A 9 -15.54 8.25 64.00
N ALA A 10 -16.13 8.97 63.04
CA ALA A 10 -16.40 8.46 61.70
C ALA A 10 -15.11 8.42 60.86
N ALA A 11 -14.93 7.35 60.10
CA ALA A 11 -13.80 7.15 59.18
C ALA A 11 -13.91 8.08 57.95
N PRO A 12 -12.78 8.48 57.34
CA PRO A 12 -12.78 9.32 56.13
C PRO A 12 -13.29 8.55 54.89
N PRO A 13 -13.88 9.24 53.89
CA PRO A 13 -14.32 8.60 52.65
C PRO A 13 -13.13 8.18 51.78
N ALA A 14 -13.27 7.05 51.08
CA ALA A 14 -12.29 6.54 50.14
C ALA A 14 -12.19 7.42 48.87
N PRO A 15 -11.02 7.52 48.22
CA PRO A 15 -10.87 8.28 46.98
C PRO A 15 -11.60 7.60 45.81
N VAL A 16 -12.34 8.38 45.02
CA VAL A 16 -12.94 7.94 43.76
C VAL A 16 -11.86 7.81 42.68
N PRO A 17 -11.90 6.78 41.81
CA PRO A 17 -10.96 6.67 40.71
C PRO A 17 -11.23 7.79 39.68
N ALA A 18 -10.19 8.53 39.31
CA ALA A 18 -10.24 9.49 38.23
C ALA A 18 -10.46 8.75 36.90
N SER A 19 -11.48 9.15 36.14
CA SER A 19 -11.63 8.70 34.75
C SER A 19 -10.50 9.30 33.93
N ALA A 20 -9.63 8.44 33.40
CA ALA A 20 -8.62 8.85 32.44
C ALA A 20 -9.34 9.23 31.13
N GLU A 21 -9.17 10.48 30.69
CA GLU A 21 -9.64 10.96 29.40
C GLU A 21 -8.86 10.21 28.30
N ALA A 22 -9.58 9.53 27.41
CA ALA A 22 -8.98 8.82 26.28
C ALA A 22 -8.22 9.82 25.39
N PRO A 23 -7.05 9.45 24.84
CA PRO A 23 -6.33 10.34 23.94
C PRO A 23 -7.23 10.72 22.76
N ALA A 24 -7.33 12.02 22.47
CA ALA A 24 -8.06 12.52 21.32
C ALA A 24 -7.55 11.80 20.06
N ALA A 25 -8.47 11.20 19.30
CA ALA A 25 -8.15 10.54 18.04
C ALA A 25 -7.42 11.51 17.13
N ALA A 26 -6.17 11.21 16.80
CA ALA A 26 -5.41 11.99 15.83
C ALA A 26 -6.15 11.94 14.48
N SER A 27 -6.43 13.12 13.90
CA SER A 27 -6.99 13.21 12.55
C SER A 27 -6.07 12.49 11.57
N ALA A 28 -6.58 11.48 10.86
CA ALA A 28 -5.82 10.80 9.82
C ALA A 28 -5.44 11.83 8.74
N ALA A 29 -4.17 11.87 8.37
CA ALA A 29 -3.72 12.68 7.24
C ALA A 29 -4.43 12.21 5.96
N ALA A 30 -4.86 13.15 5.11
CA ALA A 30 -5.47 12.83 3.83
C ALA A 30 -4.43 12.24 2.87
N ALA A 31 -4.82 11.19 2.13
CA ALA A 31 -3.97 10.62 1.08
C ALA A 31 -3.79 11.61 -0.07
N THR A 32 -2.55 11.90 -0.44
CA THR A 32 -2.22 12.81 -1.56
C THR A 32 -2.18 12.09 -2.91
N PHE A 33 -2.10 10.76 -2.89
CA PHE A 33 -2.16 9.89 -4.05
C PHE A 33 -2.85 8.58 -3.65
N THR A 34 -3.71 8.07 -4.52
CA THR A 34 -4.33 6.75 -4.37
C THR A 34 -4.68 6.20 -5.74
N ASP A 35 -4.46 4.90 -5.93
CA ASP A 35 -5.02 4.15 -7.02
C ASP A 35 -5.45 2.77 -6.51
N ASP A 36 -6.75 2.51 -6.60
CA ASP A 36 -7.37 1.26 -6.15
C ASP A 36 -7.42 0.21 -7.27
N PHE A 37 -6.95 0.55 -8.47
CA PHE A 37 -6.85 -0.38 -9.61
C PHE A 37 -8.20 -0.98 -10.03
N ASP A 38 -9.27 -0.23 -9.82
CA ASP A 38 -10.61 -0.58 -10.28
C ASP A 38 -10.71 -0.50 -11.80
N GLY A 39 -11.34 -1.52 -12.41
CA GLY A 39 -11.58 -1.59 -13.84
C GLY A 39 -11.83 -3.02 -14.29
N PRO A 40 -12.28 -3.22 -15.54
CA PRO A 40 -12.53 -4.57 -16.05
C PRO A 40 -11.23 -5.37 -16.20
N ALA A 41 -11.32 -6.69 -16.01
CA ALA A 41 -10.20 -7.59 -16.22
C ALA A 41 -9.56 -7.40 -17.60
N GLY A 42 -8.23 -7.29 -17.64
CA GLY A 42 -7.45 -7.06 -18.86
C GLY A 42 -7.27 -5.59 -19.26
N ALA A 43 -7.91 -4.64 -18.57
CA ALA A 43 -7.67 -3.22 -18.78
C ALA A 43 -6.25 -2.79 -18.33
N GLY A 44 -5.78 -1.67 -18.87
CA GLY A 44 -4.53 -1.04 -18.40
C GLY A 44 -4.75 -0.17 -17.16
N VAL A 45 -3.64 0.25 -16.56
CA VAL A 45 -3.63 1.24 -15.47
C VAL A 45 -4.10 2.61 -15.95
N ASP A 46 -4.53 3.46 -15.01
CA ASP A 46 -4.87 4.86 -15.29
C ASP A 46 -3.62 5.63 -15.75
N GLY A 47 -3.57 5.97 -17.04
CA GLY A 47 -2.46 6.71 -17.65
C GLY A 47 -2.29 8.14 -17.15
N SER A 48 -3.28 8.72 -16.45
CA SER A 48 -3.12 10.00 -15.77
C SER A 48 -2.31 9.87 -14.47
N LYS A 49 -2.29 8.68 -13.87
CA LYS A 49 -1.57 8.36 -12.63
C LYS A 49 -0.27 7.60 -12.86
N TRP A 50 -0.16 6.83 -13.94
CA TRP A 50 0.97 5.96 -14.22
C TRP A 50 1.57 6.15 -15.60
N LEU A 51 2.89 6.18 -15.66
CA LEU A 51 3.70 6.15 -16.87
C LEU A 51 4.33 4.76 -17.04
N THR A 52 4.16 4.17 -18.23
CA THR A 52 4.79 2.89 -18.57
C THR A 52 6.17 3.12 -19.19
N GLU A 53 7.20 2.49 -18.64
CA GLU A 53 8.51 2.41 -19.25
C GLU A 53 8.60 1.17 -20.15
N THR A 54 9.27 1.30 -21.30
CA THR A 54 9.46 0.20 -22.26
C THR A 54 10.92 0.12 -22.65
N GLY A 55 11.47 -1.09 -22.69
CA GLY A 55 12.87 -1.30 -23.02
C GLY A 55 13.58 -2.27 -22.09
N ASP A 56 14.85 -2.49 -22.40
CA ASP A 56 15.80 -3.14 -21.52
C ASP A 56 16.33 -2.15 -20.47
N ASN A 57 16.75 -2.66 -19.31
CA ASN A 57 17.41 -1.87 -18.27
C ASN A 57 18.79 -2.46 -17.99
N VAL A 58 19.79 -1.84 -18.62
CA VAL A 58 21.17 -2.31 -18.57
C VAL A 58 21.86 -2.05 -17.24
N ASN A 59 21.28 -1.23 -16.35
CA ASN A 59 21.99 -0.68 -15.20
C ASN A 59 22.11 -1.65 -14.01
N ASN A 60 21.26 -2.67 -13.92
CA ASN A 60 21.20 -3.60 -12.79
C ASN A 60 21.25 -5.08 -13.21
N HIS A 61 21.60 -5.36 -14.46
CA HIS A 61 21.65 -6.72 -15.03
C HIS A 61 20.32 -7.51 -14.88
N GLU A 62 19.18 -6.82 -14.86
CA GLU A 62 17.89 -7.50 -14.92
C GLU A 62 17.67 -8.13 -16.30
N ARG A 63 16.85 -9.19 -16.37
CA ARG A 63 16.81 -10.06 -17.56
C ARG A 63 15.60 -9.82 -18.46
N GLN A 64 14.66 -9.02 -18.01
CA GLN A 64 13.41 -8.76 -18.69
C GLN A 64 13.52 -7.55 -19.62
N TYR A 65 12.80 -7.62 -20.73
CA TYR A 65 12.41 -6.46 -21.50
C TYR A 65 11.06 -5.95 -20.99
N TYR A 66 10.98 -4.69 -20.57
CA TYR A 66 9.69 -4.09 -20.21
C TYR A 66 8.88 -3.80 -21.46
N THR A 67 7.63 -4.23 -21.48
CA THR A 67 6.71 -4.05 -22.61
C THR A 67 5.69 -2.96 -22.32
N SER A 68 5.12 -2.42 -23.39
CA SER A 68 3.95 -1.53 -23.31
C SER A 68 2.64 -2.33 -23.36
N GLY A 69 1.53 -1.65 -23.05
CA GLY A 69 0.20 -2.23 -23.10
C GLY A 69 -0.07 -3.22 -21.97
N THR A 70 -1.04 -4.12 -22.17
CA THR A 70 -1.59 -4.94 -21.09
C THR A 70 -1.07 -6.38 -21.03
N SER A 71 -0.09 -6.73 -21.87
CA SER A 71 0.47 -8.09 -21.86
C SER A 71 1.11 -8.43 -20.51
N ASN A 72 1.87 -7.49 -19.93
CA ASN A 72 2.63 -7.72 -18.70
C ASN A 72 2.11 -6.93 -17.49
N ALA A 73 1.20 -5.98 -17.68
CA ALA A 73 0.53 -5.25 -16.60
C ALA A 73 -0.95 -5.03 -16.96
N ALA A 74 -1.86 -5.65 -16.21
CA ALA A 74 -3.29 -5.51 -16.44
C ALA A 74 -4.07 -5.55 -15.13
N LEU A 75 -5.25 -4.94 -15.12
CA LEU A 75 -6.19 -5.04 -14.02
C LEU A 75 -6.82 -6.43 -14.02
N ASP A 76 -7.05 -7.00 -12.84
CA ASP A 76 -7.66 -8.33 -12.72
C ASP A 76 -9.19 -8.33 -12.71
N GLY A 77 -9.83 -7.17 -12.49
CA GLY A 77 -11.28 -7.07 -12.31
C GLY A 77 -11.75 -7.07 -10.85
N GLN A 78 -10.83 -7.23 -9.90
CA GLN A 78 -11.10 -7.34 -8.46
C GLN A 78 -10.39 -6.26 -7.64
N GLY A 79 -9.98 -5.16 -8.28
CA GLY A 79 -9.25 -4.07 -7.60
C GLY A 79 -7.76 -4.35 -7.44
N HIS A 80 -7.16 -5.13 -8.34
CA HIS A 80 -5.72 -5.35 -8.34
C HIS A 80 -5.08 -5.08 -9.70
N LEU A 81 -3.93 -4.42 -9.67
CA LEU A 81 -2.96 -4.45 -10.75
C LEU A 81 -2.15 -5.75 -10.67
N VAL A 82 -2.14 -6.51 -11.77
CA VAL A 82 -1.31 -7.71 -11.91
C VAL A 82 -0.15 -7.42 -12.84
N ILE A 83 1.07 -7.45 -12.30
CA ILE A 83 2.32 -7.42 -13.08
C ILE A 83 2.81 -8.85 -13.25
N THR A 84 2.87 -9.32 -14.50
CA THR A 84 3.28 -10.70 -14.83
C THR A 84 4.61 -10.69 -15.56
N ALA A 85 5.64 -11.27 -14.93
CA ALA A 85 6.86 -11.64 -15.62
C ALA A 85 6.63 -12.94 -16.42
N LYS A 86 6.99 -12.93 -17.71
CA LYS A 86 6.77 -14.08 -18.61
C LYS A 86 8.10 -14.50 -19.23
N LYS A 87 8.31 -15.80 -19.40
CA LYS A 87 9.44 -16.35 -20.15
C LYS A 87 9.08 -16.42 -21.64
N GLU A 88 9.18 -15.29 -22.33
CA GLU A 88 8.78 -15.13 -23.72
C GLU A 88 9.58 -14.00 -24.40
N ASN A 89 9.49 -13.93 -25.72
CA ASN A 89 10.04 -12.83 -26.50
C ASN A 89 9.24 -12.64 -27.81
N PRO A 90 8.00 -12.15 -27.72
CA PRO A 90 7.11 -12.04 -28.89
C PRO A 90 7.59 -11.00 -29.91
N GLY A 91 8.31 -9.97 -29.48
CA GLY A 91 8.82 -8.91 -30.34
C GLY A 91 10.26 -9.12 -30.84
N ASN A 92 10.86 -10.30 -30.58
CA ASN A 92 12.27 -10.58 -30.86
C ASN A 92 13.23 -9.49 -30.34
N TYR A 93 12.98 -9.02 -29.12
CA TYR A 93 13.74 -8.01 -28.41
C TYR A 93 15.19 -8.46 -28.13
N ASN A 94 16.10 -7.49 -28.08
CA ASN A 94 17.48 -7.65 -27.64
C ASN A 94 17.67 -6.95 -26.29
N CYS A 95 18.34 -7.65 -25.39
CA CYS A 95 18.72 -7.22 -24.06
C CYS A 95 20.25 -7.17 -23.99
N TRP A 96 20.81 -6.62 -22.91
CA TRP A 96 22.26 -6.49 -22.72
C TRP A 96 23.03 -7.82 -22.83
N TYR A 97 22.37 -8.96 -22.60
CA TYR A 97 22.93 -10.30 -22.71
C TYR A 97 22.63 -11.01 -24.05
N GLY A 98 22.07 -10.31 -25.03
CA GLY A 98 21.68 -10.87 -26.33
C GLY A 98 20.16 -10.99 -26.48
N ARG A 99 19.68 -12.09 -27.06
CA ARG A 99 18.25 -12.29 -27.28
C ARG A 99 17.51 -12.34 -25.94
N CYS A 100 16.55 -11.44 -25.73
CA CYS A 100 15.78 -11.43 -24.49
C CYS A 100 15.03 -12.75 -24.30
N GLU A 101 14.92 -13.19 -23.05
CA GLU A 101 14.20 -14.40 -22.65
C GLU A 101 12.95 -14.12 -21.82
N TYR A 102 12.82 -12.89 -21.28
CA TYR A 102 11.73 -12.53 -20.38
C TYR A 102 11.12 -11.19 -20.77
N THR A 103 9.83 -11.06 -20.52
CA THR A 103 9.09 -9.79 -20.56
C THR A 103 8.51 -9.48 -19.19
N SER A 104 8.36 -8.20 -18.87
CA SER A 104 7.66 -7.73 -17.67
C SER A 104 7.08 -6.33 -17.94
N ALA A 105 6.58 -5.66 -16.91
CA ALA A 105 6.16 -4.26 -16.96
C ALA A 105 6.90 -3.42 -15.91
N ARG A 106 7.04 -2.13 -16.21
CA ARG A 106 7.56 -1.12 -15.28
C ARG A 106 6.69 0.13 -15.35
N LEU A 107 6.22 0.57 -14.20
CA LEU A 107 5.29 1.69 -14.05
C LEU A 107 5.85 2.68 -13.03
N ASN A 108 5.74 3.99 -13.32
CA ASN A 108 6.05 5.05 -12.37
C ASN A 108 4.83 5.96 -12.20
N THR A 109 4.68 6.57 -11.03
CA THR A 109 3.66 7.60 -10.82
C THR A 109 3.93 8.82 -11.70
N SER A 110 2.88 9.41 -12.25
CA SER A 110 2.98 10.53 -13.21
C SER A 110 3.39 11.87 -12.60
N GLY A 111 3.35 12.02 -11.27
CA GLY A 111 3.76 13.24 -10.55
C GLY A 111 2.70 13.79 -9.62
#